data_AF-A0A6G1IF47-F1
#
_entry.id   AF-A0A6G1IF47-F1
#
_cell.length_a   1.000
_cell.length_b   1.000
_cell.length_c   1.000
_cell.angle_alpha   90.00
_cell.angle_beta   90.00
_cell.angle_gamma   90.00
#
_symmetry.space_group_name_H-M   'P 1'
#
loop_
_entity.id
_entity.type
_entity.pdbx_description
1 polymer ?
#
loop_
_entity_poly.entity_id
_entity_poly.type
_entity_poly.pdbx_seq_one_letter_code
_entity_poly.pdbx_strand_id
1 'polypeptide(L)'
;LVLEQARKDSLAIHLDHKDWTPTPYISFTKSASAIEDLATLRISRRRGVQTLTVIDPATRLRSGLPILNVAAAMEYYRIPDPYMRGSQYYIDHYVCLWEVTKEEIVSHYEWEELVETTNWYDEIIMPAFR
;
A
#
# COMPACT_ATOMS: atom_id res chain seq x y z
N LEU A 1 22.37 -0.56 -15.31
CA LEU A 1 21.70 -0.02 -16.52
C LEU A 1 20.45 -0.83 -16.88
N VAL A 2 20.54 -2.09 -17.34
CA VAL A 2 19.33 -2.87 -17.74
C VAL A 2 18.36 -3.14 -16.57
N LEU A 3 18.88 -3.53 -15.40
CA LEU A 3 18.04 -3.83 -14.23
C LEU A 3 17.35 -2.60 -13.63
N GLU A 4 18.01 -1.44 -13.70
CA GLU A 4 17.48 -0.17 -13.19
C GLU A 4 16.30 0.30 -14.04
N GLN A 5 16.48 0.26 -15.37
CA GLN A 5 15.42 0.58 -16.32
C GLN A 5 14.22 -0.38 -16.17
N ALA A 6 14.47 -1.68 -16.04
CA ALA A 6 13.41 -2.67 -15.81
C ALA A 6 12.62 -2.40 -14.51
N ARG A 7 13.30 -2.00 -13.41
CA ARG A 7 12.64 -1.62 -12.15
C ARG A 7 11.80 -0.35 -12.32
N LYS A 8 12.35 0.67 -12.98
CA LYS A 8 11.66 1.91 -13.30
C LYS A 8 10.37 1.64 -14.08
N ASP A 9 10.48 0.88 -15.17
CA ASP A 9 9.35 0.61 -16.06
C ASP A 9 8.29 -0.22 -15.35
N SER A 10 8.70 -1.28 -14.63
CA SER A 10 7.78 -2.11 -13.87
C SER A 10 7.06 -1.33 -12.75
N LEU A 11 7.77 -0.41 -12.06
CA LEU A 11 7.15 0.42 -11.04
C LEU A 11 6.22 1.47 -11.67
N ALA A 12 6.60 2.09 -12.78
CA ALA A 12 5.76 3.05 -13.50
C ALA A 12 4.43 2.42 -13.94
N ILE A 13 4.46 1.19 -14.47
CA ILE A 13 3.27 0.39 -14.80
C ILE A 13 2.42 0.16 -13.54
N HIS A 14 3.02 -0.24 -12.42
CA HIS A 14 2.27 -0.50 -11.18
C HIS A 14 1.53 0.73 -10.65
N LEU A 15 2.12 1.91 -10.82
CA LEU A 15 1.58 3.17 -10.30
C LEU A 15 0.52 3.81 -11.21
N ASP A 16 0.38 3.34 -12.45
CA ASP A 16 -0.70 3.76 -13.35
C ASP A 16 -1.86 2.75 -13.33
N HIS A 17 -2.89 3.04 -12.53
CA HIS A 17 -4.15 2.29 -12.49
C HIS A 17 -4.94 2.23 -13.81
N LYS A 18 -4.51 2.93 -14.87
CA LYS A 18 -5.05 2.73 -16.23
C LYS A 18 -4.42 1.53 -16.93
N ASP A 19 -3.20 1.15 -16.51
CA ASP A 19 -2.50 -0.04 -16.96
C ASP A 19 -2.71 -1.17 -15.94
N TRP A 20 -3.19 -2.32 -16.44
CA TRP A 20 -3.47 -3.51 -15.64
C TRP A 20 -2.49 -4.63 -15.91
N THR A 21 -1.37 -4.31 -16.56
CA THR A 21 -0.25 -5.23 -16.76
C THR A 21 0.23 -5.73 -15.39
N PRO A 22 0.28 -7.05 -15.16
CA PRO A 22 0.72 -7.60 -13.88
C PRO A 22 2.12 -7.14 -13.51
N THR A 23 2.30 -6.74 -12.26
CA THR A 23 3.58 -6.30 -11.70
C THR A 23 3.84 -7.00 -10.37
N PRO A 24 5.09 -7.15 -9.94
CA PRO A 24 5.43 -7.92 -8.75
C PRO A 24 5.22 -7.12 -7.46
N TYR A 25 4.47 -6.02 -7.48
CA TYR A 25 4.35 -5.13 -6.33
C TYR A 25 3.00 -5.31 -5.64
N ILE A 26 3.02 -5.26 -4.31
CA ILE A 26 1.83 -5.19 -3.47
C ILE A 26 1.85 -3.84 -2.75
N SER A 27 0.79 -3.06 -2.96
CA SER A 27 0.65 -1.71 -2.40
C SER A 27 0.07 -1.73 -0.99
N PHE A 28 0.62 -0.89 -0.11
CA PHE A 28 0.08 -0.63 1.22
C PHE A 28 0.40 0.81 1.68
N THR A 29 -0.25 1.23 2.76
CA THR A 29 -0.08 2.56 3.33
C THR A 29 -0.07 2.49 4.86
N LYS A 30 0.52 3.52 5.47
CA LYS A 30 0.46 3.76 6.92
C LYS A 30 -0.53 4.87 7.31
N SER A 31 -1.22 5.46 6.33
CA SER A 31 -2.12 6.58 6.54
C SER A 31 -3.55 6.09 6.79
N ALA A 32 -4.07 6.32 8.00
CA ALA A 32 -5.45 5.99 8.35
C ALA A 32 -6.46 6.68 7.43
N SER A 33 -6.26 7.97 7.15
CA SER A 33 -7.14 8.73 6.25
C SER A 33 -7.11 8.20 4.81
N ALA A 34 -5.94 7.77 4.31
CA ALA A 34 -5.85 7.16 2.99
C ALA A 34 -6.60 5.82 2.90
N ILE A 35 -6.62 5.05 3.99
CA ILE A 35 -7.42 3.82 4.09
C ILE A 35 -8.92 4.14 4.05
N GLU A 36 -9.36 5.14 4.83
CA GLU A 36 -10.76 5.59 4.85
C GLU A 36 -11.24 6.10 3.48
N ASP A 37 -10.43 6.94 2.84
CA ASP A 37 -10.72 7.46 1.50
C ASP A 37 -10.84 6.32 0.48
N LEU A 38 -9.93 5.34 0.53
CA LEU A 38 -9.94 4.18 -0.36
C LEU A 38 -11.17 3.30 -0.11
N ALA A 39 -11.50 3.03 1.15
CA ALA A 39 -12.66 2.23 1.50
C ALA A 39 -13.97 2.92 1.07
N THR A 40 -14.10 4.23 1.34
CA THR A 40 -15.24 5.06 0.88
C THR A 40 -15.37 5.02 -0.64
N LEU A 41 -14.26 5.15 -1.37
CA LEU A 41 -14.25 5.05 -2.83
C LEU A 41 -14.72 3.67 -3.30
N ARG A 42 -14.31 2.59 -2.64
CA ARG A 42 -14.71 1.22 -3.00
C ARG A 42 -16.19 0.95 -2.69
N ILE A 43 -16.69 1.44 -1.55
CA ILE A 43 -18.11 1.35 -1.16
C ILE A 43 -18.99 2.11 -2.15
N SER A 44 -18.64 3.35 -2.50
CA SER A 44 -19.39 4.14 -3.50
C SER A 44 -19.42 3.46 -4.88
N ARG A 45 -18.41 2.65 -5.19
CA ARG A 45 -18.33 1.80 -6.41
C ARG A 45 -18.95 0.42 -6.24
N ARG A 46 -19.62 0.14 -5.12
CA ARG A 46 -20.30 -1.13 -4.80
C ARG A 46 -19.39 -2.36 -4.88
N ARG A 47 -18.12 -2.24 -4.46
CA ARG A 47 -17.11 -3.32 -4.55
C ARG A 47 -17.21 -4.42 -3.48
N GLY A 48 -18.40 -4.66 -2.93
CA GLY A 48 -18.64 -5.68 -1.89
C GLY A 48 -17.97 -5.37 -0.56
N VAL A 49 -17.97 -6.37 0.34
CA VAL A 49 -17.36 -6.30 1.66
C VAL A 49 -15.86 -6.03 1.54
N GLN A 50 -15.35 -5.14 2.39
CA GLN A 50 -13.94 -4.78 2.42
C GLN A 50 -13.28 -5.34 3.68
N THR A 51 -12.06 -5.83 3.54
CA THR A 51 -11.23 -6.30 4.65
C THR A 51 -9.96 -5.46 4.71
N LEU A 52 -9.63 -4.95 5.89
CA LEU A 52 -8.33 -4.38 6.17
C LEU A 52 -7.38 -5.49 6.62
N THR A 53 -6.27 -5.68 5.90
CA THR A 53 -5.20 -6.59 6.31
C THR A 53 -4.05 -5.76 6.86
N VAL A 54 -3.69 -6.02 8.10
CA VAL A 54 -2.61 -5.31 8.81
C VAL A 54 -1.33 -6.15 8.71
N ILE A 55 -0.25 -5.51 8.27
CA ILE A 55 1.05 -6.17 8.10
C ILE A 55 2.12 -5.52 8.98
N ASP A 56 2.99 -6.32 9.60
CA ASP A 56 4.22 -5.87 10.27
C ASP A 56 5.38 -5.74 9.26
N PRO A 57 5.71 -4.52 8.81
CA PRO A 57 6.85 -4.32 7.92
C PRO A 57 8.18 -4.72 8.57
N ALA A 58 8.27 -4.75 9.91
CA ALA A 58 9.49 -5.15 10.59
C ALA A 58 9.79 -6.64 10.42
N THR A 59 8.77 -7.52 10.35
CA THR A 59 8.97 -8.94 9.99
C THR A 59 9.67 -9.07 8.65
N ARG A 60 9.20 -8.31 7.65
CA ARG A 60 9.80 -8.31 6.32
C ARG A 60 11.26 -7.86 6.32
N LEU A 61 11.54 -6.77 7.03
CA LEU A 61 12.88 -6.19 7.12
C LEU A 61 13.85 -7.11 7.87
N ARG A 62 13.40 -7.81 8.93
CA ARG A 62 14.19 -8.82 9.65
C ARG A 62 14.61 -9.98 8.74
N SER A 63 13.76 -10.32 7.77
CA SER A 63 14.05 -11.35 6.74
C SER A 63 14.91 -10.84 5.58
N GLY A 64 15.38 -9.58 5.62
CA GLY A 64 16.20 -8.98 4.57
C GLY A 64 15.43 -8.67 3.28
N LEU A 65 14.10 -8.69 3.32
CA LEU A 65 13.26 -8.39 2.16
C LEU A 65 12.97 -6.88 2.07
N PRO A 66 12.96 -6.29 0.86
CA PRO A 66 12.83 -4.85 0.70
C PRO A 66 11.39 -4.36 0.85
N ILE A 67 11.27 -3.11 1.31
CA ILE A 67 10.08 -2.27 1.22
C ILE A 67 10.51 -0.99 0.51
N LEU A 68 9.74 -0.55 -0.49
CA LEU A 68 10.02 0.69 -1.21
C LEU A 68 9.04 1.77 -0.77
N ASN A 69 9.57 2.94 -0.41
CA ASN A 69 8.78 4.17 -0.37
C ASN A 69 8.55 4.64 -1.81
N VAL A 70 7.30 4.75 -2.23
CA VAL A 70 6.95 5.03 -3.63
C VAL A 70 7.38 6.44 -4.05
N ALA A 71 7.13 7.46 -3.22
CA ALA A 71 7.53 8.82 -3.54
C ALA A 71 9.05 8.93 -3.75
N ALA A 72 9.85 8.34 -2.86
CA ALA A 72 11.30 8.31 -2.98
C ALA A 72 11.77 7.53 -4.23
N ALA A 73 11.12 6.41 -4.54
CA ALA A 73 11.43 5.64 -5.75
C ALA A 73 11.08 6.42 -7.03
N MET A 74 9.95 7.11 -7.06
CA MET A 74 9.55 7.96 -8.19
C MET A 74 10.54 9.10 -8.41
N GLU A 75 11.00 9.76 -7.34
CA GLU A 75 12.03 10.80 -7.42
C GLU A 75 13.34 10.23 -7.98
N TYR A 76 13.82 9.13 -7.40
CA TYR A 76 15.07 8.48 -7.81
C TYR A 76 15.06 8.06 -9.29
N TYR A 77 14.01 7.37 -9.73
CA TYR A 77 13.88 6.89 -11.10
C TYR A 77 13.35 7.94 -12.08
N ARG A 78 12.95 9.13 -11.59
CA ARG A 78 12.25 10.17 -12.35
C ARG A 78 11.04 9.61 -13.08
N ILE A 79 10.18 8.90 -12.35
CA ILE A 79 8.90 8.41 -12.85
C ILE A 79 7.91 9.59 -12.84
N PRO A 80 7.28 9.93 -13.98
CA PRO A 80 6.30 11.00 -14.00
C PRO A 80 5.06 10.62 -13.20
N ASP A 81 4.42 11.60 -12.58
CA ASP A 81 3.11 11.42 -11.93
C ASP A 81 2.03 11.18 -12.99
N PRO A 82 1.48 9.95 -13.12
CA PRO A 82 0.48 9.62 -14.14
C PRO A 82 -0.84 10.39 -13.98
N TYR A 83 -1.09 10.98 -12.80
CA TYR A 83 -2.33 11.70 -12.49
C TYR A 83 -2.15 13.21 -12.37
N MET A 84 -0.92 13.71 -12.42
CA MET A 84 -0.58 15.13 -12.26
C MET A 84 -1.22 15.74 -11.00
N ARG A 85 -1.19 14.99 -9.89
CA ARG A 85 -1.78 15.36 -8.60
C ARG A 85 -0.75 15.79 -7.56
N GLY A 86 0.48 16.11 -7.98
CA GLY A 86 1.51 16.63 -7.09
C GLY A 86 1.92 15.62 -6.02
N SER A 87 1.96 14.34 -6.39
CA SER A 87 2.37 13.25 -5.52
C SER A 87 1.50 12.95 -4.29
N GLN A 88 0.31 13.55 -4.18
CA GLN A 88 -0.60 13.31 -3.04
C GLN A 88 -0.93 11.82 -2.84
N TYR A 89 -0.96 11.03 -3.92
CA TYR A 89 -1.24 9.60 -3.86
C TYR A 89 -0.05 8.75 -3.40
N TYR A 90 1.15 9.33 -3.30
CA TYR A 90 2.40 8.59 -3.12
C TYR A 90 3.09 8.85 -1.78
N ILE A 91 2.71 9.90 -1.04
CA ILE A 91 3.45 10.39 0.13
C ILE A 91 3.47 9.41 1.32
N ASP A 92 2.48 8.53 1.41
CA ASP A 92 2.40 7.42 2.37
C ASP A 92 2.19 6.06 1.67
N HIS A 93 2.55 5.97 0.39
CA HIS A 93 2.44 4.74 -0.38
C HIS A 93 3.75 3.96 -0.32
N TYR A 94 3.64 2.71 0.09
CA TYR A 94 4.73 1.75 0.13
C TYR A 94 4.37 0.54 -0.72
N VAL A 95 5.40 -0.09 -1.28
CA VAL A 95 5.24 -1.36 -2.00
C VAL A 95 6.23 -2.39 -1.50
N CYS A 96 5.77 -3.64 -1.42
CA CYS A 96 6.63 -4.80 -1.24
C CYS A 96 6.63 -5.66 -2.50
N LEU A 97 7.67 -6.50 -2.62
CA LEU A 97 7.91 -7.35 -3.76
C LEU A 97 7.32 -8.76 -3.52
N TRP A 98 6.53 -9.23 -4.48
CA TRP A 98 6.11 -10.61 -4.76
C TRP A 98 5.02 -11.15 -3.84
N GLU A 99 5.24 -11.14 -2.53
CA GLU A 99 4.31 -11.71 -1.57
C GLU A 99 4.35 -10.99 -0.22
N VAL A 100 3.25 -11.17 0.53
CA VAL A 100 3.13 -10.92 1.96
C VAL A 100 2.87 -12.28 2.62
N THR A 101 3.77 -12.69 3.49
CA THR A 101 3.72 -13.97 4.21
C THR A 101 2.75 -13.92 5.38
N LYS A 102 2.38 -15.09 5.92
CA LYS A 102 1.48 -15.15 7.10
C LYS A 102 2.14 -14.53 8.33
N GLU A 103 3.46 -14.66 8.44
CA GLU A 103 4.28 -14.12 9.51
C GLU A 103 4.36 -12.59 9.45
N GLU A 104 4.18 -12.00 8.27
CA GLU A 104 4.04 -10.55 8.09
C GLU A 104 2.64 -10.06 8.45
N ILE A 105 1.60 -10.92 8.47
CA ILE A 105 0.23 -10.51 8.78
C ILE A 105 0.02 -10.50 10.29
N VAL A 106 -0.34 -9.32 10.80
CA VAL A 106 -0.71 -9.12 12.21
C VAL A 106 -2.14 -9.58 12.45
N SER A 107 -3.07 -9.12 11.60
CA SER A 107 -4.50 -9.43 11.71
C SER A 107 -5.28 -9.04 10.45
N HIS A 108 -6.54 -9.45 10.42
CA HIS A 108 -7.55 -9.03 9.45
C HIS A 108 -8.76 -8.44 10.18
N TYR A 109 -9.33 -7.38 9.63
CA TYR A 109 -10.52 -6.73 10.18
C TYR A 109 -11.54 -6.52 9.07
N GLU A 110 -12.81 -6.84 9.33
CA GLU A 110 -13.90 -6.40 8.46
C GLU A 110 -14.04 -4.88 8.58
N TRP A 111 -14.05 -4.19 7.44
CA TRP A 111 -14.01 -2.73 7.42
C TRP A 111 -15.22 -2.11 8.10
N GLU A 112 -16.41 -2.67 7.89
CA GLU A 112 -17.66 -2.13 8.44
C GLU A 112 -17.69 -2.18 9.96
N GLU A 113 -17.18 -3.26 10.57
CA GLU A 113 -17.06 -3.39 12.03
C GLU A 113 -15.95 -2.48 12.59
N LEU A 114 -14.80 -2.40 11.89
CA LEU A 114 -13.65 -1.64 12.36
C LEU A 114 -13.97 -0.15 12.52
N VAL A 115 -14.70 0.43 11.55
CA VAL A 115 -15.01 1.87 11.54
C VAL A 115 -16.11 2.28 12.51
N GLU A 116 -16.76 1.34 13.20
CA GLU A 116 -17.65 1.67 14.32
C GLU A 116 -16.88 2.32 15.48
N THR A 117 -15.56 2.08 15.57
CA THR A 117 -14.68 2.74 16.53
C THR A 117 -14.07 4.00 15.92
N THR A 118 -14.41 5.18 16.42
CA THR A 118 -13.96 6.47 15.86
C THR A 118 -12.44 6.59 15.70
N ASN A 119 -11.66 6.11 16.67
CA ASN A 119 -10.19 6.12 16.63
C ASN A 119 -9.62 4.71 16.40
N TRP A 120 -10.27 3.90 15.54
CA TRP A 120 -9.90 2.52 15.26
C TRP A 120 -8.40 2.32 14.98
N TYR A 121 -7.75 3.26 14.30
CA TYR A 121 -6.33 3.15 13.99
C TYR A 121 -5.46 3.12 15.26
N ASP A 122 -5.66 4.06 16.17
CA ASP A 122 -4.86 4.18 17.39
C ASP A 122 -5.32 3.21 18.50
N GLU A 123 -6.61 2.90 18.54
CA GLU A 123 -7.21 2.08 19.62
C GLU A 123 -7.22 0.58 19.31
N ILE A 124 -7.25 0.18 18.03
CA ILE A 124 -7.34 -1.23 17.62
C ILE A 124 -6.09 -1.67 16.85
N ILE A 125 -5.67 -0.90 15.83
CA ILE A 125 -4.62 -1.32 14.91
C ILE A 125 -3.23 -1.18 15.55
N MET A 126 -2.87 0.00 16.04
CA MET A 126 -1.56 0.25 16.63
C MET A 126 -1.23 -0.68 17.83
N PRO A 127 -2.18 -1.01 18.74
CA PRO A 127 -1.92 -1.96 19.82
C PRO A 127 -1.70 -3.41 19.37
N ALA A 128 -2.13 -3.80 18.16
CA ALA A 128 -1.97 -5.16 17.65
C ALA A 128 -0.52 -5.51 17.26
N PHE A 129 0.36 -4.51 17.11
CA PHE A 129 1.78 -4.69 16.81
C PHE A 129 2.66 -4.98 18.04
N ARG A 130 2.06 -5.25 19.21
CA ARG A 130 2.74 -5.45 20.50
C ARG A 130 3.21 -6.88 20.73
#